data_AF-A0A6C0L1E1-F1
#
_entry.id   AF-A0A6C0L1E1-F1
#
_cell.length_a   1.000
_cell.length_b   1.000
_cell.length_c   1.000
_cell.angle_alpha   90.00
_cell.angle_beta   90.00
_cell.angle_gamma   90.00
#
_symmetry.space_group_name_H-M   'P 1'
#
loop_
_entity.id
_entity.type
_entity.pdbx_description
1 polymer ?
#
loop_
_entity_poly.entity_id
_entity_poly.type
_entity_poly.pdbx_seq_one_letter_code
_entity_poly.pdbx_strand_id
1 'polypeptide(L)'
;MDSNLNNNMNMIPNKQNLNQKNPKHLLFFSEMCKHSDELLGNLKHKNLIDKVHLVCIDNRYSENNVTHIYLNQKQTMPLPPMITCVPTLCIMPNYEILKGGQIMEYFAPMSKNIQEERQQINMEPNAFSLESETNGSFGVSSDSFSFWDTDNDDLSAQGNGGTRQMYTYASIEATNSHAEQIYTPSEETSDKNTPVSLDQIQQQRNNEL
;
A
#
# COMPACT_ATOMS: atom_id res chain seq x y z
N MET A 1 -30.10 14.78 -42.69
CA MET A 1 -29.48 13.52 -42.23
C MET A 1 -28.45 13.89 -41.17
N ASP A 2 -28.88 14.56 -40.08
CA ASP A 2 -27.95 15.33 -39.23
C ASP A 2 -28.23 15.17 -37.72
N SER A 3 -28.97 14.14 -37.33
CA SER A 3 -29.31 13.87 -35.92
C SER A 3 -28.33 12.94 -35.21
N ASN A 4 -27.36 12.33 -35.91
CA ASN A 4 -26.44 11.34 -35.34
C ASN A 4 -25.07 11.90 -34.89
N LEU A 5 -24.77 13.19 -35.15
CA LEU A 5 -23.52 13.78 -34.65
C LEU A 5 -23.59 14.19 -33.17
N ASN A 6 -24.78 14.51 -32.65
CA ASN A 6 -24.92 15.01 -31.27
C ASN A 6 -24.69 13.95 -30.19
N ASN A 7 -24.79 12.66 -30.52
CA ASN A 7 -24.53 11.60 -29.54
C ASN A 7 -23.04 11.32 -29.31
N ASN A 8 -22.16 11.72 -30.24
CA ASN A 8 -20.70 11.50 -30.11
C ASN A 8 -19.97 12.63 -29.37
N MET A 9 -20.59 13.80 -29.17
CA MET A 9 -20.00 14.90 -28.39
C MET A 9 -20.00 14.64 -26.87
N ASN A 10 -20.74 13.63 -26.41
CA ASN A 10 -20.78 13.22 -25.00
C ASN A 10 -19.63 12.28 -24.60
N MET A 11 -18.75 11.88 -25.52
CA MET A 11 -17.54 11.09 -25.22
C MET A 11 -16.27 11.95 -25.03
N ILE A 12 -16.39 13.28 -25.10
CA ILE A 12 -15.30 14.20 -24.78
C ILE A 12 -15.44 14.60 -23.30
N PRO A 13 -14.40 14.44 -22.46
CA PRO A 13 -14.45 14.87 -21.06
C PRO A 13 -14.56 16.40 -20.99
N ASN A 14 -15.79 16.90 -20.85
CA ASN A 14 -16.11 18.30 -20.60
C ASN A 14 -16.21 18.57 -19.09
N LYS A 15 -15.75 19.73 -18.61
CA LYS A 15 -15.82 20.16 -17.19
C LYS A 15 -17.24 20.13 -16.60
N GLN A 16 -18.28 20.09 -17.44
CA GLN A 16 -19.67 19.92 -17.03
C GLN A 16 -20.03 18.48 -16.63
N ASN A 17 -19.33 17.46 -17.16
CA ASN A 17 -19.51 16.05 -16.78
C ASN A 17 -18.79 15.69 -15.47
N LEU A 18 -17.90 16.54 -14.95
CA LEU A 18 -17.24 16.34 -13.65
C LEU A 18 -18.20 16.51 -12.45
N ASN A 19 -19.37 17.11 -12.66
CA ASN A 19 -20.39 17.32 -11.61
C ASN A 19 -21.57 16.35 -11.67
N GLN A 20 -21.53 15.32 -12.52
CA GLN A 20 -22.46 14.21 -12.38
C GLN A 20 -22.07 13.41 -11.15
N LYS A 21 -22.65 13.79 -10.01
CA LYS A 21 -22.62 13.01 -8.78
C LYS A 21 -23.28 11.67 -9.10
N ASN A 22 -22.47 10.68 -9.49
CA ASN A 22 -22.94 9.31 -9.69
C ASN A 22 -23.73 8.92 -8.43
N PRO A 23 -24.96 8.43 -8.59
CA PRO A 23 -25.78 8.14 -7.44
C PRO A 23 -25.10 7.05 -6.61
N LYS A 24 -24.87 7.34 -5.33
CA LYS A 24 -24.25 6.39 -4.41
C LYS A 24 -25.15 5.17 -4.26
N HIS A 25 -24.57 3.98 -4.31
CA HIS A 25 -25.31 2.73 -4.03
C HIS A 25 -25.78 2.72 -2.58
N LEU A 26 -26.93 2.13 -2.30
CA LEU A 26 -27.49 2.04 -0.95
C LEU A 26 -27.15 0.69 -0.34
N LEU A 27 -26.49 0.68 0.82
CA LEU A 27 -26.21 -0.55 1.57
C LEU A 27 -27.05 -0.58 2.83
N PHE A 28 -27.91 -1.61 2.90
CA PHE A 28 -28.73 -1.90 4.06
C PHE A 28 -27.97 -2.86 4.98
N PHE A 29 -27.76 -2.41 6.21
CA PHE A 29 -27.05 -3.15 7.25
C PHE A 29 -27.82 -3.12 8.58
N SER A 30 -27.41 -3.99 9.51
CA SER A 30 -27.97 -4.11 10.86
C SER A 30 -26.81 -4.31 11.83
N GLU A 31 -26.82 -3.64 12.97
CA GLU A 31 -25.79 -3.75 14.00
C GLU A 31 -25.89 -5.07 14.78
N MET A 32 -27.01 -5.79 14.63
CA MET A 32 -27.26 -7.07 15.30
C MET A 32 -26.79 -8.28 14.48
N CYS A 33 -26.24 -8.07 13.28
CA CYS A 33 -25.86 -9.15 12.37
C CYS A 33 -24.33 -9.20 12.15
N LYS A 34 -23.73 -10.34 12.46
CA LYS A 34 -22.28 -10.58 12.33
C LYS A 34 -21.77 -10.42 10.89
N HIS A 35 -22.58 -10.84 9.91
CA HIS A 35 -22.21 -10.76 8.49
C HIS A 35 -22.16 -9.32 7.98
N SER A 36 -23.03 -8.43 8.48
CA SER A 36 -22.95 -7.01 8.14
C SER A 36 -21.73 -6.34 8.79
N ASP A 37 -21.38 -6.71 10.02
CA ASP A 37 -20.19 -6.17 10.68
C ASP A 37 -18.91 -6.56 9.94
N GLU A 38 -18.79 -7.84 9.57
CA GLU A 38 -17.65 -8.35 8.78
C GLU A 38 -17.56 -7.65 7.41
N LEU A 39 -18.70 -7.51 6.71
CA LEU A 39 -18.75 -6.83 5.42
C LEU A 39 -18.41 -5.35 5.55
N LEU A 40 -18.93 -4.68 6.58
CA LEU A 40 -18.63 -3.27 6.83
C LEU A 40 -17.15 -3.08 7.15
N GLY A 41 -16.56 -3.94 7.98
CA GLY A 41 -15.12 -3.95 8.28
C GLY A 41 -14.25 -4.08 7.02
N ASN A 42 -14.60 -5.02 6.14
CA ASN A 42 -13.94 -5.19 4.85
C ASN A 42 -14.08 -3.96 3.94
N LEU A 43 -15.25 -3.34 3.89
CA LEU A 43 -15.47 -2.10 3.13
C LEU A 43 -14.67 -0.92 3.68
N LYS A 44 -14.50 -0.84 5.02
CA LYS A 44 -13.64 0.19 5.66
C LYS A 44 -12.18 0.01 5.26
N HIS A 45 -11.66 -1.21 5.38
CA HIS A 45 -10.26 -1.51 5.05
C HIS A 45 -9.93 -1.19 3.58
N LYS A 46 -10.89 -1.39 2.67
CA LYS A 46 -10.74 -1.10 1.24
C LYS A 46 -11.03 0.36 0.85
N ASN A 47 -11.36 1.24 1.80
CA ASN A 47 -11.77 2.64 1.54
C ASN A 47 -12.94 2.77 0.54
N LEU A 48 -13.90 1.83 0.58
CA LEU A 48 -15.05 1.81 -0.32
C LEU A 48 -16.31 2.45 0.28
N ILE A 49 -16.27 2.88 1.53
CA ILE A 49 -17.39 3.49 2.25
C ILE A 49 -17.89 4.73 1.51
N ASP A 50 -17.00 5.57 0.96
CA ASP A 50 -17.38 6.85 0.36
C ASP A 50 -18.28 6.70 -0.88
N LYS A 51 -18.20 5.55 -1.55
CA LYS A 51 -18.98 5.21 -2.75
C LYS A 51 -20.39 4.72 -2.41
N VAL A 52 -20.66 4.40 -1.15
CA VAL A 52 -21.89 3.76 -0.68
C VAL A 52 -22.58 4.62 0.37
N HIS A 53 -23.91 4.66 0.36
CA HIS A 53 -24.70 5.27 1.42
C HIS A 53 -25.23 4.18 2.36
N LEU A 54 -24.83 4.26 3.62
CA LEU A 54 -25.15 3.28 4.65
C LEU A 54 -26.52 3.57 5.27
N VAL A 55 -27.40 2.57 5.31
CA VAL A 55 -28.72 2.65 5.94
C VAL A 55 -28.84 1.53 6.96
N CYS A 56 -28.99 1.90 8.23
CA CYS A 56 -29.25 0.97 9.32
C CYS A 56 -30.75 0.63 9.37
N ILE A 57 -31.10 -0.65 9.41
CA ILE A 57 -32.50 -1.11 9.40
C ILE A 57 -33.03 -1.55 10.78
N ASP A 58 -32.27 -1.30 11.85
CA ASP A 58 -32.61 -1.78 13.19
C ASP A 58 -33.83 -1.04 13.77
N ASN A 59 -33.89 0.28 13.57
CA ASN A 59 -35.02 1.08 14.01
C ASN A 59 -36.07 1.14 12.90
N ARG A 60 -37.05 0.23 12.96
CA ARG A 60 -38.15 0.12 12.01
C ARG A 60 -39.52 0.09 12.70
N TYR A 61 -40.53 0.68 12.08
CA TYR A 61 -41.92 0.62 12.52
C TYR A 61 -42.81 0.19 11.35
N SER A 62 -43.92 -0.49 11.65
CA SER A 62 -44.89 -0.90 10.63
C SER A 62 -46.11 0.01 10.72
N GLU A 63 -46.42 0.69 9.62
CA GLU A 63 -47.63 1.51 9.48
C GLU A 63 -48.33 1.10 8.20
N ASN A 64 -49.63 0.78 8.27
CA ASN A 64 -50.45 0.40 7.10
C ASN A 64 -49.86 -0.74 6.24
N ASN A 65 -49.33 -1.79 6.87
CA ASN A 65 -48.63 -2.92 6.24
C ASN A 65 -47.32 -2.55 5.50
N VAL A 66 -46.82 -1.32 5.64
CA VAL A 66 -45.54 -0.89 5.09
C VAL A 66 -44.56 -0.64 6.22
N THR A 67 -43.44 -1.37 6.19
CA THR A 67 -42.34 -1.18 7.13
C THR A 67 -41.56 0.07 6.77
N HIS A 68 -41.42 1.01 7.70
CA HIS A 68 -40.66 2.23 7.56
C HIS A 68 -39.41 2.19 8.45
N ILE A 69 -38.32 2.77 7.97
CA ILE A 69 -37.04 2.87 8.66
C ILE A 69 -36.77 4.32 9.03
N TYR A 70 -36.24 4.56 10.23
CA TYR A 70 -35.76 5.87 10.64
C TYR A 70 -34.34 6.11 10.11
N LEU A 71 -34.16 7.09 9.22
CA LEU A 71 -32.83 7.46 8.70
C LEU A 71 -32.11 8.42 9.66
N ASN A 72 -32.82 9.45 10.11
CA ASN A 72 -32.36 10.48 11.04
C ASN A 72 -33.57 10.97 11.87
N GLN A 73 -33.34 11.68 12.99
CA GLN A 73 -34.32 11.99 14.06
C GLN A 73 -35.73 12.50 13.65
N LYS A 74 -36.00 12.81 12.37
CA LYS A 74 -37.33 13.13 11.83
C LYS A 74 -37.61 12.62 10.40
N GLN A 75 -36.69 11.88 9.77
CA GLN A 75 -36.86 11.39 8.40
C GLN A 75 -37.07 9.88 8.41
N THR A 76 -38.18 9.45 7.81
CA THR A 76 -38.51 8.05 7.61
C THR A 76 -38.47 7.70 6.12
N MET A 77 -38.10 6.46 5.80
CA MET A 77 -38.09 5.93 4.44
C MET A 77 -38.85 4.60 4.42
N PRO A 78 -39.76 4.36 3.47
CA PRO A 78 -40.38 3.05 3.31
C PRO A 78 -39.30 2.03 2.90
N LEU A 79 -39.24 0.92 3.62
CA LEU A 79 -38.36 -0.19 3.27
C LEU A 79 -38.94 -0.91 2.04
N PRO A 80 -38.18 -1.02 0.94
CA PRO A 80 -38.61 -1.82 -0.20
C PRO A 80 -38.85 -3.29 0.21
N PRO A 81 -39.98 -3.90 -0.17
CA PRO A 81 -40.31 -5.28 0.20
C PRO A 81 -39.35 -6.32 -0.39
N MET A 82 -38.53 -5.93 -1.37
CA MET A 82 -37.53 -6.77 -1.99
C MET A 82 -36.34 -7.09 -1.06
N ILE A 83 -36.16 -6.30 0.01
CA ILE A 83 -35.07 -6.46 0.97
C ILE A 83 -35.55 -7.37 2.10
N THR A 84 -35.28 -8.67 1.94
CA THR A 84 -35.70 -9.71 2.89
C THR A 84 -34.61 -10.08 3.91
N CYS A 85 -33.34 -9.81 3.59
CA CYS A 85 -32.19 -10.16 4.41
C CYS A 85 -31.15 -9.02 4.42
N VAL A 86 -30.18 -9.13 5.31
CA VAL A 86 -29.09 -8.18 5.51
C VAL A 86 -27.78 -8.97 5.69
N PRO A 87 -26.63 -8.54 5.13
CA PRO A 87 -26.39 -7.31 4.37
C PRO A 87 -26.90 -7.37 2.93
N THR A 88 -27.46 -6.25 2.46
CA THR A 88 -28.02 -6.12 1.10
C THR A 88 -27.60 -4.80 0.46
N LEU A 89 -27.04 -4.87 -0.75
CA LEU A 89 -26.67 -3.71 -1.55
C LEU A 89 -27.71 -3.49 -2.65
N CYS A 90 -28.19 -2.25 -2.76
CA CYS A 90 -29.06 -1.79 -3.84
C CYS A 90 -28.25 -0.91 -4.80
N ILE A 91 -28.09 -1.39 -6.02
CA ILE A 91 -27.29 -0.75 -7.07
C ILE A 91 -28.18 0.22 -7.86
N MET A 92 -27.92 1.52 -7.72
CA MET A 92 -28.48 2.57 -8.57
C MET A 92 -27.68 2.68 -9.89
N PRO A 93 -28.31 2.89 -11.07
CA PRO A 93 -29.73 3.11 -11.38
C PRO A 93 -30.56 1.87 -11.70
N ASN A 94 -29.96 0.69 -11.80
CA ASN A 94 -30.66 -0.52 -12.24
C ASN A 94 -31.58 -1.14 -11.16
N TYR A 95 -31.53 -0.62 -9.93
CA TYR A 95 -32.24 -1.15 -8.74
C TYR A 95 -31.98 -2.64 -8.51
N GLU A 96 -30.80 -3.12 -8.92
CA GLU A 96 -30.40 -4.50 -8.70
C GLU A 96 -30.02 -4.71 -7.23
N ILE A 97 -30.42 -5.86 -6.69
CA ILE A 97 -30.27 -6.19 -5.27
C ILE A 97 -29.26 -7.33 -5.13
N LEU A 98 -28.10 -7.02 -4.56
CA LEU A 98 -27.07 -8.00 -4.22
C LEU A 98 -27.14 -8.35 -2.75
N LYS A 99 -27.03 -9.64 -2.43
CA LYS A 99 -27.19 -10.17 -1.07
C LYS A 99 -25.90 -10.81 -0.57
N GLY A 100 -25.53 -10.55 0.68
CA GLY A 100 -24.43 -11.23 1.36
C GLY A 100 -23.10 -11.18 0.59
N GLY A 101 -22.54 -12.35 0.30
CA GLY A 101 -21.23 -12.49 -0.37
C GLY A 101 -21.15 -11.93 -1.79
N GLN A 102 -22.28 -11.81 -2.50
CA GLN A 102 -22.31 -11.21 -3.85
C GLN A 102 -21.86 -9.75 -3.84
N ILE A 103 -22.06 -9.06 -2.72
CA ILE A 103 -21.62 -7.69 -2.52
C ILE A 103 -20.08 -7.62 -2.57
N MET A 104 -19.39 -8.60 -1.99
CA MET A 104 -17.93 -8.65 -2.00
C MET A 104 -17.36 -8.92 -3.40
N GLU A 105 -18.04 -9.77 -4.17
CA GLU A 105 -17.68 -10.05 -5.56
C GLU A 105 -17.83 -8.80 -6.45
N TYR A 106 -18.90 -8.03 -6.24
CA TYR A 106 -19.12 -6.76 -6.94
C TYR A 106 -17.99 -5.74 -6.69
N PHE A 107 -17.48 -5.66 -5.45
CA PHE A 107 -16.39 -4.75 -5.10
C PHE A 107 -14.98 -5.29 -5.38
N ALA A 108 -14.83 -6.58 -5.67
CA ALA A 108 -13.54 -7.20 -5.98
C ALA A 108 -12.78 -6.51 -7.13
N PRO A 109 -13.38 -6.26 -8.32
CA PRO A 109 -12.68 -5.59 -9.42
C PRO A 109 -12.25 -4.16 -9.07
N MET A 110 -13.05 -3.43 -8.31
CA MET A 110 -12.69 -2.08 -7.87
C MET A 110 -11.47 -2.07 -6.93
N SER A 111 -11.29 -3.12 -6.12
CA SER A 111 -10.12 -3.23 -5.24
C SER A 111 -8.83 -3.63 -5.95
N LYS A 112 -8.92 -4.40 -7.05
CA LYS A 112 -7.74 -4.79 -7.84
C LYS A 112 -7.11 -3.60 -8.53
N ASN A 113 -7.92 -2.73 -9.12
CA ASN A 113 -7.44 -1.53 -9.80
C ASN A 113 -6.60 -0.62 -8.88
N ILE A 114 -7.01 -0.44 -7.61
CA ILE A 114 -6.22 0.32 -6.61
C ILE A 114 -4.89 -0.36 -6.28
N GLN A 115 -4.87 -1.70 -6.20
CA GLN A 115 -3.65 -2.45 -5.92
C GLN A 115 -2.70 -2.46 -7.13
N GLU A 116 -3.24 -2.60 -8.34
CA GLU A 116 -2.51 -2.52 -9.59
C GLU A 116 -1.87 -1.13 -9.76
N GLU A 117 -2.60 -0.04 -9.50
CA GLU A 117 -2.05 1.31 -9.50
C GLU A 117 -0.89 1.46 -8.50
N ARG A 118 -1.04 0.93 -7.28
CA ARG A 118 0.03 0.94 -6.27
C ARG A 118 1.24 0.10 -6.68
N GLN A 119 1.00 -1.06 -7.28
CA GLN A 119 2.07 -1.94 -7.78
C GLN A 119 2.82 -1.28 -8.93
N GLN A 120 2.11 -0.60 -9.83
CA GLN A 120 2.72 0.13 -10.94
C GLN A 120 3.63 1.27 -10.46
N ILE A 121 3.22 2.01 -9.41
CA ILE A 121 4.05 3.05 -8.79
C ILE A 121 5.33 2.46 -8.18
N ASN A 122 5.26 1.26 -7.60
CA ASN A 122 6.43 0.61 -6.99
C ASN A 122 7.35 -0.08 -8.01
N MET A 123 6.93 -0.21 -9.27
CA MET A 123 7.71 -0.83 -10.34
C MET A 123 8.53 0.19 -11.15
N GLU A 124 8.29 1.49 -10.97
CA GLU A 124 9.10 2.54 -11.58
C GLU A 124 10.23 2.96 -10.62
N PRO A 125 11.50 2.98 -11.07
CA PRO A 125 12.60 3.44 -10.23
C PRO A 125 12.42 4.93 -9.92
N ASN A 126 12.39 5.28 -8.63
CA ASN A 126 12.30 6.67 -8.19
C ASN A 126 13.52 7.47 -8.71
N ALA A 127 13.26 8.55 -9.46
CA ALA A 127 14.31 9.41 -10.05
C ALA A 127 15.22 10.11 -9.00
N PHE A 128 14.79 10.13 -7.73
CA PHE A 128 15.57 10.64 -6.61
C PHE A 128 15.56 9.60 -5.49
N SER A 129 16.54 8.69 -5.50
CA SER A 129 16.88 7.91 -4.31
C SER A 129 17.74 8.77 -3.40
N LEU A 130 17.14 9.33 -2.35
CA LEU A 130 17.91 9.90 -1.22
C LEU A 130 18.55 8.82 -0.36
N GLU A 131 18.34 7.54 -0.71
CA GLU A 131 19.09 6.38 -0.22
C GLU A 131 20.34 6.13 -1.08
N SER A 132 20.95 7.21 -1.60
CA SER A 132 22.22 7.15 -2.34
C SER A 132 23.44 6.89 -1.43
N GLU A 133 23.24 6.67 -0.13
CA GLU A 133 24.31 6.15 0.74
C GLU A 133 24.17 4.65 1.02
N THR A 134 23.02 4.00 0.70
CA THR A 134 22.82 2.57 0.98
C THR A 134 22.14 1.77 -0.11
N ASN A 135 22.05 2.27 -1.35
CA ASN A 135 21.82 1.43 -2.53
C ASN A 135 23.09 0.58 -2.81
N GLY A 136 23.33 -0.44 -1.99
CA GLY A 136 24.54 -1.27 -2.07
C GLY A 136 25.30 -1.45 -0.75
N SER A 137 24.63 -1.31 0.41
CA SER A 137 25.20 -1.61 1.72
C SER A 137 25.43 -3.12 1.96
N PHE A 138 26.10 -3.79 1.03
CA PHE A 138 27.25 -4.69 1.20
C PHE A 138 27.53 -5.36 -0.17
N GLY A 139 28.25 -4.67 -1.04
CA GLY A 139 29.24 -5.33 -1.89
C GLY A 139 28.90 -5.61 -3.36
N VAL A 140 27.66 -5.90 -3.77
CA VAL A 140 27.41 -6.30 -5.17
C VAL A 140 26.01 -5.89 -5.65
N SER A 141 25.95 -4.96 -6.61
CA SER A 141 24.75 -4.75 -7.43
C SER A 141 24.76 -5.76 -8.58
N SER A 142 23.64 -6.45 -8.80
CA SER A 142 23.52 -7.43 -9.89
C SER A 142 23.66 -6.77 -11.26
N ASP A 143 24.23 -7.53 -12.20
CA ASP A 143 24.39 -7.24 -13.63
C ASP A 143 23.13 -6.70 -14.35
N SER A 144 21.95 -6.88 -13.77
CA SER A 144 20.67 -6.31 -14.23
C SER A 144 20.59 -4.78 -14.22
N PHE A 145 21.47 -4.09 -13.48
CA PHE A 145 21.50 -2.62 -13.45
C PHE A 145 22.84 -2.11 -13.98
N SER A 146 23.00 -2.10 -15.30
CA SER A 146 24.14 -1.47 -15.98
C SER A 146 23.75 -0.10 -16.52
N PHE A 147 24.65 0.88 -16.42
CA PHE A 147 24.50 2.18 -17.05
C PHE A 147 24.48 2.03 -18.58
N TRP A 148 23.69 2.87 -19.24
CA TRP A 148 23.40 2.77 -20.68
C TRP A 148 24.62 3.04 -21.58
N ASP A 149 25.67 3.67 -21.03
CA ASP A 149 26.93 4.00 -21.71
C ASP A 149 27.99 2.90 -21.61
N THR A 150 27.64 1.72 -21.09
CA THR A 150 28.59 0.65 -20.83
C THR A 150 28.62 -0.37 -21.95
N ASP A 151 29.80 -0.61 -22.51
CA ASP A 151 30.01 -1.60 -23.56
C ASP A 151 30.12 -3.03 -22.99
N ASN A 152 29.82 -4.02 -23.82
CA ASN A 152 29.79 -5.43 -23.40
C ASN A 152 31.18 -5.96 -23.01
N ASP A 153 32.24 -5.48 -23.68
CA ASP A 153 33.62 -5.87 -23.42
C ASP A 153 34.08 -5.45 -22.00
N ASP A 154 33.61 -4.30 -21.52
CA ASP A 154 33.90 -3.76 -20.18
C ASP A 154 33.11 -4.45 -19.07
N LEU A 155 32.02 -5.14 -19.41
CA LEU A 155 31.24 -5.98 -18.49
C LEU A 155 31.78 -7.42 -18.38
N SER A 156 32.75 -7.79 -19.24
CA SER A 156 33.35 -9.11 -19.21
C SER A 156 34.29 -9.28 -18.03
N ALA A 157 34.50 -10.52 -17.57
CA ALA A 157 35.44 -10.84 -16.48
C ALA A 157 36.92 -10.54 -16.82
N GLN A 158 37.22 -10.25 -18.09
CA GLN A 158 38.53 -9.82 -18.57
C GLN A 158 38.58 -8.30 -18.82
N GLY A 159 37.45 -7.62 -18.72
CA GLY A 159 37.32 -6.17 -18.89
C GLY A 159 37.91 -5.43 -17.70
N ASN A 160 38.45 -4.24 -17.94
CA ASN A 160 39.12 -3.44 -16.92
C ASN A 160 38.12 -2.63 -16.04
N GLY A 161 36.81 -2.79 -16.25
CA GLY A 161 35.78 -2.05 -15.53
C GLY A 161 35.79 -0.52 -15.75
N GLY A 162 36.65 -0.02 -16.64
CA GLY A 162 36.76 1.40 -16.98
C GLY A 162 37.01 2.33 -15.77
N THR A 163 36.44 3.55 -15.83
CA THR A 163 36.47 4.56 -14.75
C THR A 163 35.38 4.34 -13.69
N ARG A 164 34.76 3.16 -13.66
CA ARG A 164 33.67 2.87 -12.72
C ARG A 164 34.20 2.83 -11.29
N GLN A 165 33.41 3.34 -10.36
CA GLN A 165 33.72 3.27 -8.92
C GLN A 165 33.58 1.83 -8.45
N MET A 166 34.67 1.05 -8.53
CA MET A 166 34.75 -0.25 -7.87
C MET A 166 34.87 -0.02 -6.37
N TYR A 167 33.74 0.05 -5.67
CA TYR A 167 33.75 0.17 -4.21
C TYR A 167 34.08 -1.16 -3.50
N THR A 168 33.96 -2.31 -4.19
CA THR A 168 34.16 -3.65 -3.60
C THR A 168 35.34 -4.42 -4.21
N TYR A 169 35.74 -4.11 -5.45
CA TYR A 169 36.78 -4.86 -6.17
C TYR A 169 38.05 -4.02 -6.32
N ALA A 170 39.17 -4.53 -5.84
CA ALA A 170 40.49 -3.96 -6.10
C ALA A 170 41.01 -4.49 -7.43
N SER A 171 41.66 -3.62 -8.23
CA SER A 171 42.33 -4.07 -9.45
C SER A 171 43.54 -4.93 -9.10
N ILE A 172 43.94 -5.84 -9.99
CA ILE A 172 45.14 -6.66 -9.80
C ILE A 172 46.39 -5.78 -9.62
N GLU A 173 46.40 -4.58 -10.21
CA GLU A 173 47.47 -3.59 -10.11
C GLU A 173 47.54 -2.90 -8.73
N ALA A 174 46.40 -2.79 -8.02
CA ALA A 174 46.35 -2.24 -6.67
C ALA A 174 47.13 -3.09 -5.66
N THR A 175 47.23 -4.41 -5.88
CA THR A 175 48.00 -5.30 -5.00
C THR A 175 49.51 -5.20 -5.15
N ASN A 176 50.02 -4.68 -6.29
CA ASN A 176 51.46 -4.56 -6.55
C ASN A 176 52.00 -3.14 -6.34
N SER A 177 51.13 -2.14 -6.26
CA SER A 177 51.52 -0.75 -6.01
C SER A 177 51.35 -0.43 -4.53
N HIS A 178 52.39 0.14 -3.92
CA HIS A 178 52.54 0.45 -2.49
C HIS A 178 51.52 1.47 -1.93
N ALA A 179 50.42 1.72 -2.63
CA ALA A 179 49.47 2.81 -2.37
C ALA A 179 48.29 2.41 -1.44
N GLU A 180 48.06 1.11 -1.21
CA GLU A 180 46.94 0.62 -0.37
C GLU A 180 47.41 -0.21 0.84
N GLN A 181 48.52 0.15 1.48
CA GLN A 181 48.81 -0.41 2.81
C GLN A 181 47.83 0.16 3.84
N ILE A 182 46.89 -0.67 4.29
CA ILE A 182 45.99 -0.35 5.40
C ILE A 182 46.86 -0.03 6.63
N TYR A 183 46.68 1.15 7.22
CA TYR A 183 47.38 1.52 8.45
C TYR A 183 46.90 0.62 9.59
N THR A 184 47.64 -0.43 9.88
CA THR A 184 47.48 -1.20 11.11
C THR A 184 48.23 -0.47 12.23
N PRO A 185 47.55 -0.10 13.34
CA PRO A 185 48.25 0.48 14.47
C PRO A 185 49.27 -0.53 15.01
N SER A 186 50.45 -0.03 15.38
CA SER A 186 51.51 -0.88 15.94
C SER A 186 51.03 -1.48 17.27
N GLU A 187 51.40 -2.74 17.51
CA GLU A 187 50.91 -3.62 18.59
C GLU A 187 51.40 -3.21 20.00
N GLU A 188 51.50 -1.92 20.30
CA GLU A 188 51.79 -1.41 21.64
C GLU A 188 50.54 -0.79 22.24
N THR A 189 49.58 -1.63 22.63
CA THR A 189 48.57 -1.20 23.60
C THR A 189 49.26 -1.12 24.97
N SER A 190 49.47 0.10 25.46
CA SER A 190 49.72 0.33 26.87
C SER A 190 48.42 0.15 27.66
N ASP A 191 47.82 -1.05 27.59
CA ASP A 191 46.77 -1.43 28.51
C ASP A 191 47.43 -1.57 29.87
N LYS A 192 47.33 -0.51 30.67
CA LYS A 192 47.49 -0.61 32.11
C LYS A 192 46.39 -1.53 32.60
N ASN A 193 46.65 -2.82 32.54
CA ASN A 193 45.94 -3.86 33.25
C ASN A 193 46.06 -3.54 34.74
N THR A 194 45.19 -2.66 35.26
CA THR A 194 44.93 -2.62 36.70
C THR A 194 44.26 -3.95 37.03
N PRO A 195 44.90 -4.86 37.79
CA PRO A 195 44.31 -6.13 38.11
C PRO A 195 43.21 -5.89 39.13
N VAL A 196 41.97 -5.77 38.67
CA VAL A 196 40.79 -5.78 39.55
C VAL A 196 40.66 -7.21 40.07
N SER A 197 40.88 -7.41 41.37
CA SER A 197 40.76 -8.73 41.99
C SER A 197 39.29 -9.11 42.16
N LEU A 198 38.98 -10.41 42.09
CA LEU A 198 37.61 -10.94 42.18
C LEU A 198 36.88 -10.45 43.45
N ASP A 199 37.63 -10.28 44.56
CA ASP A 199 37.11 -9.78 45.83
C ASP A 199 36.56 -8.34 45.74
N GLN A 200 37.21 -7.46 44.96
CA GLN A 200 36.74 -6.09 44.78
C GLN A 200 35.39 -6.05 44.05
N ILE A 201 35.22 -6.90 43.04
CA ILE A 201 33.95 -7.03 42.30
C ILE A 201 32.85 -7.58 43.21
N GLN A 202 33.19 -8.49 44.12
CA GLN A 202 32.22 -9.10 45.02
C GLN A 202 31.76 -8.14 46.13
N GLN A 203 32.66 -7.31 46.65
CA GLN A 203 32.29 -6.24 47.59
C GLN A 203 31.43 -5.16 46.94
N GLN A 204 31.74 -4.74 45.72
CA GLN A 204 30.95 -3.74 45.02
C GLN A 204 29.51 -4.21 44.79
N ARG A 205 29.33 -5.48 44.39
CA ARG A 205 28.00 -6.09 44.23
C ARG A 205 27.18 -6.12 45.53
N ASN A 206 27.83 -6.37 46.67
CA ASN A 206 27.14 -6.39 47.96
C ASN A 206 26.77 -5.00 48.48
N ASN A 207 27.49 -3.95 48.07
CA ASN A 207 27.16 -2.58 48.45
C ASN A 207 26.00 -1.98 47.63
N GLU A 208 25.65 -2.58 46.49
CA GLU A 208 24.55 -2.16 45.61
C GLU A 208 23.21 -2.85 45.95
N LEU A 209 23.18 -3.71 46.97
CA LEU A 209 22.00 -4.38 47.55
C LEU A 209 21.57 -3.72 48.87
#